data_AF-A0A961WZ94-F1
#
_entry.id   AF-A0A961WZ94-F1
#
_cell.length_a   1.000
_cell.length_b   1.000
_cell.length_c   1.000
_cell.angle_alpha   90.00
_cell.angle_beta   90.00
_cell.angle_gamma   90.00
#
_symmetry.space_group_name_H-M   'P 1'
#
loop_
_entity.id
_entity.type
_entity.pdbx_description
1 polymer ?
#
loop_
_entity_poly.entity_id
_entity_poly.type
_entity_poly.pdbx_seq_one_letter_code
_entity_poly.pdbx_strand_id
1 'polypeptide(L)'
;DPVADPSSSHYLPMPTVGATCTATNKQVKNTTTTLVPGVYCGGIDISTHGVANLQKGIYIIKNGDLKIDSQSELHAPNGTLIYLTGDNSNIDITSGAVVELVGPNKTNSSSGDSTYPYRGWALMQDRDSGEGNTNTIYSNGGVNIKGGVYMPAQHLVVWANGNMNENSGYFPMIVDTLNMNGTATLFVNLDWDDENLGEPIYLKQEGRVFVSQ
;
A
#
# COMPACT_ATOMS: atom_id res chain seq x y z
N ASP A 1 4.80 -24.50 7.64
CA ASP A 1 4.50 -23.67 8.81
C ASP A 1 4.60 -22.22 8.39
N PRO A 2 3.58 -21.38 8.61
CA PRO A 2 3.68 -19.95 8.36
C PRO A 2 4.82 -19.37 9.21
N VAL A 3 5.63 -18.52 8.59
CA VAL A 3 6.72 -17.84 9.30
C VAL A 3 6.08 -16.81 10.25
N ALA A 4 6.48 -16.83 11.53
CA ALA A 4 6.01 -15.85 12.50
C ALA A 4 6.30 -14.42 12.01
N ASP A 5 5.33 -13.51 12.14
CA ASP A 5 5.46 -12.12 11.66
C ASP A 5 6.74 -11.46 12.26
N PRO A 6 7.75 -11.16 11.43
CA PRO A 6 9.04 -10.63 11.90
C PRO A 6 8.93 -9.21 12.49
N SER A 7 7.77 -8.55 12.34
CA SER A 7 7.49 -7.22 12.88
C SER A 7 6.45 -7.22 14.02
N SER A 8 5.95 -8.40 14.42
CA SER A 8 4.99 -8.57 15.53
C SER A 8 5.54 -8.15 16.89
N SER A 9 6.86 -8.14 17.04
CA SER A 9 7.48 -8.21 18.36
C SER A 9 8.18 -6.94 18.87
N HIS A 10 8.11 -5.77 18.21
CA HIS A 10 8.30 -4.44 18.84
C HIS A 10 8.41 -3.21 17.90
N TYR A 11 8.61 -3.35 16.58
CA TYR A 11 9.29 -2.27 15.82
C TYR A 11 8.50 -1.50 14.75
N LEU A 12 7.39 -2.03 14.24
CA LEU A 12 6.48 -1.27 13.37
C LEU A 12 5.16 -1.06 14.10
N PRO A 13 4.93 0.11 14.75
CA PRO A 13 3.66 0.38 15.40
C PRO A 13 2.55 0.39 14.36
N MET A 14 1.33 -0.04 14.73
CA MET A 14 0.17 0.20 13.87
C MET A 14 -0.25 1.68 13.97
N PRO A 15 -0.65 2.34 12.87
CA PRO A 15 -1.23 3.67 12.92
C PRO A 15 -2.40 3.76 13.89
N THR A 16 -2.38 4.77 14.77
CA THR A 16 -3.49 5.06 15.66
C THR A 16 -4.71 5.47 14.84
N VAL A 17 -5.81 4.73 14.97
CA VAL A 17 -7.06 4.99 14.27
C VAL A 17 -7.89 6.00 15.05
N GLY A 18 -8.11 7.18 14.49
CA GLY A 18 -9.00 8.19 15.06
C GLY A 18 -10.46 7.72 15.14
N ALA A 19 -11.20 8.18 16.15
CA ALA A 19 -12.61 7.81 16.33
C ALA A 19 -13.53 8.45 15.28
N THR A 20 -13.16 9.63 14.76
CA THR A 20 -13.94 10.41 13.79
C THR A 20 -13.45 10.18 12.38
N CYS A 21 -14.39 9.98 11.45
CA CYS A 21 -14.11 9.90 10.03
C CYS A 21 -13.89 11.31 9.44
N THR A 22 -12.81 11.51 8.71
CA THR A 22 -12.59 12.66 7.82
C THR A 22 -13.63 12.68 6.70
N ALA A 23 -13.94 11.50 6.16
CA ALA A 23 -15.03 11.30 5.21
C ALA A 23 -15.61 9.90 5.35
N THR A 24 -16.84 9.73 4.90
CA THR A 24 -17.53 8.43 4.85
C THR A 24 -17.92 8.12 3.41
N ASN A 25 -17.70 6.88 2.94
CA ASN A 25 -18.01 6.41 1.59
C ASN A 25 -17.49 7.39 0.52
N LYS A 26 -16.22 7.78 0.60
CA LYS A 26 -15.69 8.86 -0.23
C LYS A 26 -15.65 8.40 -1.69
N GLN A 27 -16.28 9.19 -2.58
CA GLN A 27 -16.23 8.95 -4.01
C GLN A 27 -15.46 10.04 -4.74
N VAL A 28 -14.69 9.64 -5.76
CA VAL A 28 -14.01 10.51 -6.73
C VAL A 28 -14.36 9.98 -8.12
N LYS A 29 -15.36 10.58 -8.78
CA LYS A 29 -15.89 10.12 -10.09
C LYS A 29 -16.03 11.27 -11.06
N ASN A 30 -15.52 11.11 -12.28
CA ASN A 30 -15.48 12.15 -13.33
C ASN A 30 -14.97 13.51 -12.81
N THR A 31 -14.04 13.50 -11.86
CA THR A 31 -13.50 14.71 -11.24
C THR A 31 -12.08 14.47 -10.77
N THR A 32 -11.31 15.55 -10.71
CA THR A 32 -10.06 15.60 -9.96
C THR A 32 -10.36 16.09 -8.54
N THR A 33 -9.85 15.41 -7.53
CA THR A 33 -10.03 15.79 -6.11
C THR A 33 -8.71 15.65 -5.38
N THR A 34 -8.35 16.68 -4.61
CA THR A 34 -7.26 16.57 -3.64
C THR A 34 -7.81 16.00 -2.33
N LEU A 35 -7.21 14.91 -1.87
CA LEU A 35 -7.52 14.30 -0.58
C LEU A 35 -6.47 14.71 0.45
N VAL A 36 -6.89 14.79 1.70
CA VAL A 36 -6.04 15.17 2.84
C VAL A 36 -5.90 13.99 3.79
N PRO A 37 -4.78 13.86 4.51
CA PRO A 37 -4.59 12.77 5.47
C PRO A 37 -5.72 12.69 6.49
N GLY A 38 -6.11 11.48 6.89
CA GLY A 38 -7.22 11.27 7.79
C GLY A 38 -7.85 9.88 7.73
N VAL A 39 -9.00 9.73 8.39
CA VAL A 39 -9.74 8.46 8.47
C VAL A 39 -10.89 8.47 7.46
N TYR A 40 -10.90 7.52 6.54
CA TYR A 40 -11.91 7.33 5.51
C TYR A 40 -12.72 6.08 5.83
N CYS A 41 -13.90 6.29 6.41
CA CYS A 41 -14.78 5.20 6.84
C CYS A 41 -15.65 4.73 5.68
N GLY A 42 -15.84 3.42 5.50
CA GLY A 42 -16.56 2.91 4.34
C GLY A 42 -15.75 3.01 3.03
N GLY A 43 -14.43 3.23 3.14
CA GLY A 43 -13.54 3.21 1.99
C GLY A 43 -13.46 4.50 1.16
N ILE A 44 -12.69 4.39 0.09
CA ILE A 44 -12.55 5.40 -0.96
C ILE A 44 -12.75 4.71 -2.31
N ASP A 45 -13.69 5.20 -3.11
CA ASP A 45 -14.00 4.70 -4.45
C ASP A 45 -13.59 5.76 -5.49
N ILE A 46 -12.46 5.51 -6.14
CA ILE A 46 -11.94 6.30 -7.26
C ILE A 46 -12.30 5.54 -8.54
N SER A 47 -13.40 5.95 -9.17
CA SER A 47 -13.94 5.25 -10.34
C SER A 47 -14.31 6.23 -11.44
N THR A 48 -14.61 5.70 -12.61
CA THR A 48 -15.17 6.48 -13.73
C THR A 48 -14.28 7.69 -14.07
N HIS A 49 -13.02 7.45 -14.45
CA HIS A 49 -12.04 8.49 -14.77
C HIS A 49 -11.84 9.53 -13.64
N GLY A 50 -11.99 9.10 -12.39
CA GLY A 50 -11.69 9.93 -11.23
C GLY A 50 -10.18 10.11 -11.08
N VAL A 51 -9.75 11.25 -10.55
CA VAL A 51 -8.34 11.49 -10.24
C VAL A 51 -8.22 11.95 -8.80
N ALA A 52 -7.56 11.17 -7.95
CA ALA A 52 -7.31 11.53 -6.56
C ALA A 52 -5.85 11.93 -6.36
N ASN A 53 -5.61 13.17 -5.95
CA ASN A 53 -4.30 13.67 -5.56
C ASN A 53 -4.18 13.64 -4.04
N LEU A 54 -3.37 12.76 -3.47
CA LEU A 54 -3.19 12.67 -2.03
C LEU A 54 -2.07 13.62 -1.60
N GLN A 55 -2.39 14.49 -0.65
CA GLN A 55 -1.36 15.22 0.10
C GLN A 55 -0.56 14.25 0.98
N LYS A 56 0.70 14.59 1.25
CA LYS A 56 1.57 13.87 2.19
C LYS A 56 0.87 13.54 3.51
N GLY A 57 0.92 12.29 3.96
CA GLY A 57 0.48 11.90 5.30
C GLY A 57 -0.03 10.47 5.40
N ILE A 58 -0.80 10.19 6.45
CA ILE A 58 -1.39 8.88 6.72
C ILE A 58 -2.87 8.89 6.32
N TYR A 59 -3.26 7.97 5.44
CA TYR A 59 -4.64 7.73 5.05
C TYR A 59 -5.09 6.40 5.65
N ILE A 60 -6.01 6.48 6.60
CA ILE A 60 -6.57 5.30 7.25
C ILE A 60 -7.87 4.94 6.55
N ILE A 61 -7.89 3.81 5.86
CA ILE A 61 -9.07 3.27 5.19
C ILE A 61 -9.71 2.27 6.15
N LYS A 62 -10.90 2.64 6.66
CA LYS A 62 -11.56 1.91 7.74
C LYS A 62 -12.91 1.36 7.30
N ASN A 63 -13.14 0.09 7.58
CA ASN A 63 -14.40 -0.62 7.29
C ASN A 63 -14.88 -0.47 5.83
N GLY A 64 -13.98 -0.63 4.86
CA GLY A 64 -14.29 -0.53 3.43
C GLY A 64 -13.04 -0.43 2.57
N ASP A 65 -13.18 -0.68 1.27
CA ASP A 65 -12.05 -0.80 0.37
C ASP A 65 -11.45 0.55 -0.06
N LEU A 66 -10.16 0.55 -0.37
CA LEU A 66 -9.57 1.50 -1.31
C LEU A 66 -9.70 0.91 -2.71
N LYS A 67 -10.67 1.43 -3.46
CA LYS A 67 -10.98 1.00 -4.81
C LYS A 67 -10.52 2.02 -5.83
N ILE A 68 -9.82 1.56 -6.86
CA ILE A 68 -9.35 2.36 -7.99
C ILE A 68 -9.62 1.56 -9.27
N ASP A 69 -10.60 2.00 -10.05
CA ASP A 69 -11.02 1.27 -11.25
C ASP A 69 -11.35 2.20 -12.43
N SER A 70 -11.83 1.62 -13.53
CA SER A 70 -12.40 2.35 -14.68
C SER A 70 -11.50 3.50 -15.17
N GLN A 71 -10.23 3.18 -15.43
CA GLN A 71 -9.23 4.14 -15.91
C GLN A 71 -9.04 5.37 -15.00
N SER A 72 -9.28 5.20 -13.70
CA SER A 72 -9.06 6.25 -12.71
C SER A 72 -7.63 6.26 -12.19
N GLU A 73 -7.27 7.35 -11.55
CA GLU A 73 -5.89 7.62 -11.15
C GLU A 73 -5.78 7.99 -9.66
N LEU A 74 -4.75 7.46 -9.00
CA LEU A 74 -4.31 7.92 -7.68
C LEU A 74 -2.86 8.40 -7.77
N HIS A 75 -2.64 9.64 -7.35
CA HIS A 75 -1.33 10.29 -7.32
C HIS A 75 -0.95 10.66 -5.89
N ALA A 76 0.09 10.04 -5.37
CA ALA A 76 0.62 10.27 -4.02
C ALA A 76 2.17 10.32 -4.02
N PRO A 77 2.79 11.30 -4.71
CA PRO A 77 4.24 11.30 -4.96
C PRO A 77 5.10 11.70 -3.74
N ASN A 78 4.48 12.17 -2.65
CA ASN A 78 5.18 12.89 -1.57
C ASN A 78 4.97 12.27 -0.19
N GLY A 79 5.38 11.02 0.03
CA GLY A 79 5.50 10.46 1.39
C GLY A 79 4.15 10.12 2.03
N THR A 80 3.43 9.19 1.43
CA THR A 80 2.10 8.78 1.86
C THR A 80 2.10 7.36 2.39
N LEU A 81 1.48 7.15 3.55
CA LEU A 81 1.15 5.82 4.05
C LEU A 81 -0.35 5.59 3.88
N ILE A 82 -0.72 4.48 3.25
CA ILE A 82 -2.10 3.98 3.25
C ILE A 82 -2.18 2.83 4.26
N TYR A 83 -3.08 2.97 5.23
CA TYR A 83 -3.31 1.98 6.28
C TYR A 83 -4.74 1.46 6.21
N LEU A 84 -4.92 0.14 6.06
CA LEU A 84 -6.23 -0.51 6.00
C LEU A 84 -6.54 -1.21 7.33
N THR A 85 -7.76 -1.06 7.84
CA THR A 85 -8.19 -1.66 9.12
C THR A 85 -9.70 -1.89 9.18
N GLY A 86 -10.14 -2.89 9.93
CA GLY A 86 -11.54 -3.21 10.15
C GLY A 86 -12.18 -4.06 9.05
N ASP A 87 -13.51 -4.11 9.05
CA ASP A 87 -14.27 -5.08 8.24
C ASP A 87 -14.19 -4.76 6.74
N ASN A 88 -13.81 -5.74 5.92
CA ASN A 88 -13.72 -5.61 4.46
C ASN A 88 -12.94 -4.35 4.01
N SER A 89 -11.75 -4.15 4.58
CA SER A 89 -10.83 -3.10 4.15
C SER A 89 -9.72 -3.68 3.29
N ASN A 90 -9.90 -3.65 1.98
CA ASN A 90 -8.93 -4.18 1.00
C ASN A 90 -8.49 -3.10 0.01
N ILE A 91 -7.41 -3.40 -0.71
CA ILE A 91 -7.03 -2.69 -1.92
C ILE A 91 -7.64 -3.42 -3.12
N ASP A 92 -8.34 -2.68 -3.97
CA ASP A 92 -8.89 -3.17 -5.24
C ASP A 92 -8.49 -2.22 -6.37
N ILE A 93 -7.38 -2.52 -7.04
CA ILE A 93 -6.88 -1.76 -8.19
C ILE A 93 -7.13 -2.57 -9.44
N THR A 94 -8.04 -2.13 -10.31
CA THR A 94 -8.45 -2.88 -11.51
C THR A 94 -8.71 -2.00 -12.72
N SER A 95 -9.12 -2.63 -13.83
CA SER A 95 -9.78 -1.95 -14.95
C SER A 95 -9.00 -0.76 -15.53
N GLY A 96 -7.69 -0.93 -15.69
CA GLY A 96 -6.82 0.08 -16.30
C GLY A 96 -6.47 1.26 -15.40
N ALA A 97 -6.64 1.14 -14.08
CA ALA A 97 -6.24 2.16 -13.13
C ALA A 97 -4.74 2.49 -13.20
N VAL A 98 -4.41 3.75 -12.90
CA VAL A 98 -3.03 4.25 -12.77
C VAL A 98 -2.80 4.63 -11.31
N VAL A 99 -1.71 4.16 -10.73
CA VAL A 99 -1.37 4.40 -9.32
C VAL A 99 0.08 4.79 -9.21
N GLU A 100 0.33 6.00 -8.74
CA GLU A 100 1.63 6.45 -8.25
C GLU A 100 1.54 6.60 -6.73
N LEU A 101 2.31 5.81 -5.99
CA LEU A 101 2.38 5.90 -4.53
C LEU A 101 3.82 5.85 -4.06
N VAL A 102 4.26 6.94 -3.44
CA VAL A 102 5.58 7.05 -2.82
C VAL A 102 5.43 7.12 -1.31
N GLY A 103 5.93 6.08 -0.64
CA GLY A 103 5.95 5.96 0.81
C GLY A 103 6.86 7.00 1.49
N PRO A 104 6.75 7.15 2.82
CA PRO A 104 7.61 8.04 3.58
C PRO A 104 9.08 7.58 3.54
N ASN A 105 10.04 8.49 3.38
CA ASN A 105 11.48 8.23 3.33
C ASN A 105 12.31 9.38 3.96
N LYS A 106 13.65 9.38 3.86
CA LYS A 106 14.53 10.41 4.49
C LYS A 106 14.27 11.81 3.93
N THR A 107 13.88 11.94 2.66
CA THR A 107 13.75 13.24 1.99
C THR A 107 12.36 13.84 2.14
N ASN A 108 11.33 13.00 2.31
CA ASN A 108 9.94 13.45 2.40
C ASN A 108 9.30 13.25 3.79
N SER A 109 10.00 12.67 4.78
CA SER A 109 9.48 12.46 6.15
C SER A 109 10.57 12.62 7.21
N SER A 110 10.43 13.65 8.05
CA SER A 110 11.34 14.04 9.13
C SER A 110 10.77 13.70 10.51
N SER A 111 11.59 13.72 11.57
CA SER A 111 11.19 13.24 12.92
C SER A 111 9.97 13.92 13.55
N GLY A 112 9.55 15.08 13.06
CA GLY A 112 8.32 15.77 13.47
C GLY A 112 7.07 15.40 12.66
N ASP A 113 7.21 14.64 11.57
CA ASP A 113 6.10 14.22 10.72
C ASP A 113 5.41 12.98 11.28
N SER A 114 4.07 12.93 11.17
CA SER A 114 3.28 11.76 11.58
C SER A 114 3.68 10.48 10.84
N THR A 115 4.21 10.62 9.62
CA THR A 115 4.66 9.48 8.79
C THR A 115 6.05 8.95 9.15
N TYR A 116 6.80 9.63 10.02
CA TYR A 116 8.18 9.28 10.35
C TYR A 116 8.38 7.85 10.86
N PRO A 117 7.51 7.32 11.75
CA PRO A 117 7.64 5.94 12.23
C PRO A 117 7.46 4.89 11.11
N TYR A 118 6.89 5.28 9.98
CA TYR A 118 6.48 4.39 8.89
C TYR A 118 7.37 4.53 7.65
N ARG A 119 8.54 5.15 7.80
CA ARG A 119 9.47 5.32 6.68
C ARG A 119 9.88 3.96 6.13
N GLY A 120 9.78 3.83 4.80
CA GLY A 120 9.97 2.57 4.08
C GLY A 120 8.70 1.78 3.85
N TRP A 121 7.52 2.23 4.30
CA TRP A 121 6.24 1.54 4.08
C TRP A 121 5.26 2.46 3.34
N ALA A 122 4.74 1.98 2.21
CA ALA A 122 3.72 2.69 1.44
C ALA A 122 2.31 2.15 1.75
N LEU A 123 2.22 0.84 1.95
CA LEU A 123 0.97 0.13 2.24
C LEU A 123 1.12 -0.66 3.52
N MET A 124 0.16 -0.50 4.43
CA MET A 124 0.05 -1.29 5.65
C MET A 124 -1.38 -1.75 5.83
N GLN A 125 -1.57 -2.97 6.32
CA GLN A 125 -2.85 -3.47 6.76
C GLN A 125 -2.72 -3.97 8.19
N ASP A 126 -3.76 -3.70 8.97
CA ASP A 126 -3.87 -4.09 10.36
C ASP A 126 -3.71 -5.60 10.50
N ARG A 127 -2.73 -6.01 11.29
CA ARG A 127 -2.39 -7.43 11.49
C ARG A 127 -3.47 -8.19 12.25
N ASP A 128 -4.32 -7.49 13.00
CA ASP A 128 -5.35 -8.06 13.87
C ASP A 128 -6.76 -7.99 13.24
N SER A 129 -6.88 -7.52 11.98
CA SER A 129 -8.16 -7.40 11.29
C SER A 129 -8.11 -7.94 9.86
N GLY A 130 -9.23 -8.50 9.40
CA GLY A 130 -9.34 -8.98 8.02
C GLY A 130 -8.41 -10.16 7.71
N GLU A 131 -8.23 -11.10 8.65
CA GLU A 131 -7.48 -12.34 8.38
C GLU A 131 -8.03 -13.06 7.14
N GLY A 132 -7.15 -13.43 6.21
CA GLY A 132 -7.52 -14.08 4.95
C GLY A 132 -8.16 -13.16 3.91
N ASN A 133 -8.33 -11.86 4.22
CA ASN A 133 -8.74 -10.87 3.24
C ASN A 133 -7.79 -10.84 2.05
N THR A 134 -8.30 -10.48 0.88
CA THR A 134 -7.53 -10.49 -0.37
C THR A 134 -7.43 -9.10 -0.94
N ASN A 135 -6.21 -8.58 -1.01
CA ASN A 135 -5.86 -7.36 -1.73
C ASN A 135 -5.56 -7.70 -3.18
N THR A 136 -6.19 -6.98 -4.11
CA THR A 136 -6.03 -7.22 -5.55
C THR A 136 -5.37 -6.03 -6.23
N ILE A 137 -4.28 -6.31 -6.95
CA ILE A 137 -3.63 -5.34 -7.82
C ILE A 137 -3.57 -5.92 -9.23
N TYR A 138 -4.37 -5.35 -10.13
CA TYR A 138 -4.27 -5.58 -11.56
C TYR A 138 -3.46 -4.45 -12.20
N SER A 139 -2.36 -4.78 -12.85
CA SER A 139 -1.51 -3.82 -13.53
C SER A 139 -1.22 -4.24 -14.96
N ASN A 140 -1.29 -3.28 -15.88
CA ASN A 140 -0.74 -3.39 -17.23
C ASN A 140 0.38 -2.36 -17.47
N GLY A 141 1.15 -2.07 -16.41
CA GLY A 141 2.20 -1.04 -16.39
C GLY A 141 1.80 0.28 -15.72
N GLY A 142 0.54 0.42 -15.27
CA GLY A 142 0.02 1.64 -14.65
C GLY A 142 0.26 1.77 -13.15
N VAL A 143 0.75 0.73 -12.47
CA VAL A 143 0.97 0.72 -11.02
C VAL A 143 2.46 0.84 -10.71
N ASN A 144 2.81 1.91 -10.00
CA ASN A 144 4.14 2.22 -9.50
C ASN A 144 4.08 2.57 -8.00
N ILE A 145 4.52 1.64 -7.16
CA ILE A 145 4.56 1.80 -5.71
C ILE A 145 6.02 1.77 -5.25
N LYS A 146 6.46 2.85 -4.61
CA LYS A 146 7.78 3.00 -4.00
C LYS A 146 7.64 2.98 -2.49
N GLY A 147 8.03 1.87 -1.87
CA GLY A 147 7.80 1.62 -0.45
C GLY A 147 7.27 0.21 -0.23
N GLY A 148 7.52 -0.32 0.97
CA GLY A 148 7.13 -1.67 1.33
C GLY A 148 5.64 -1.84 1.52
N VAL A 149 5.21 -3.11 1.43
CA VAL A 149 3.85 -3.58 1.71
C VAL A 149 3.87 -4.47 2.95
N TYR A 150 3.07 -4.13 3.94
CA TYR A 150 2.95 -4.90 5.18
C TYR A 150 1.50 -5.31 5.40
N MET A 151 1.17 -6.59 5.16
CA MET A 151 -0.16 -7.17 5.26
C MET A 151 -0.05 -8.61 5.77
N PRO A 152 0.47 -8.81 7.00
CA PRO A 152 1.01 -10.10 7.46
C PRO A 152 -0.02 -11.22 7.59
N ALA A 153 -1.32 -10.87 7.68
CA ALA A 153 -2.42 -11.82 7.83
C ALA A 153 -3.32 -11.87 6.59
N GLN A 154 -2.97 -11.14 5.53
CA GLN A 154 -3.79 -10.99 4.33
C GLN A 154 -3.05 -11.47 3.09
N HIS A 155 -3.84 -11.87 2.09
CA HIS A 155 -3.33 -12.27 0.80
C HIS A 155 -3.13 -11.05 -0.09
N LEU A 156 -2.10 -11.11 -0.93
CA LEU A 156 -1.88 -10.20 -2.02
C LEU A 156 -1.96 -10.96 -3.34
N VAL A 157 -2.94 -10.61 -4.16
CA VAL A 157 -3.11 -11.14 -5.51
C VAL A 157 -2.67 -10.07 -6.51
N VAL A 158 -1.64 -10.38 -7.29
CA VAL A 158 -1.15 -9.52 -8.36
C VAL A 158 -1.49 -10.15 -9.71
N TRP A 159 -2.25 -9.43 -10.52
CA TRP A 159 -2.48 -9.76 -11.93
C TRP A 159 -1.70 -8.79 -12.79
N ALA A 160 -0.70 -9.29 -13.50
CA ALA A 160 0.14 -8.43 -14.32
C ALA A 160 0.32 -9.01 -15.74
N ASN A 161 -0.01 -8.18 -16.74
CA ASN A 161 0.20 -8.50 -18.16
C ASN A 161 1.30 -7.63 -18.80
N GLY A 162 1.76 -6.59 -18.10
CA GLY A 162 2.98 -5.84 -18.37
C GLY A 162 3.80 -5.66 -17.08
N ASN A 163 5.07 -5.26 -17.20
CA ASN A 163 5.98 -5.11 -16.05
C ASN A 163 5.33 -4.24 -14.96
N MET A 164 5.34 -4.73 -13.71
CA MET A 164 4.85 -3.98 -12.56
C MET A 164 6.03 -3.54 -11.70
N ASN A 165 6.01 -2.29 -11.25
CA ASN A 165 7.02 -1.71 -10.36
C ASN A 165 8.46 -1.75 -10.90
N GLU A 166 8.67 -1.82 -12.21
CA GLU A 166 10.02 -1.85 -12.82
C GLU A 166 10.90 -0.65 -12.43
N ASN A 167 10.28 0.51 -12.15
CA ASN A 167 10.94 1.75 -11.77
C ASN A 167 10.96 1.98 -10.24
N SER A 168 10.52 1.00 -9.45
CA SER A 168 10.55 1.06 -7.99
C SER A 168 11.86 0.48 -7.48
N GLY A 169 12.74 1.30 -6.88
CA GLY A 169 13.98 0.83 -6.28
C GLY A 169 13.76 0.05 -4.99
N TYR A 170 12.58 0.16 -4.39
CA TYR A 170 12.28 -0.42 -3.08
C TYR A 170 10.82 -0.84 -2.96
N PHE A 171 10.57 -2.16 -2.92
CA PHE A 171 9.24 -2.75 -2.79
C PHE A 171 9.24 -4.07 -1.99
N PRO A 172 9.81 -4.12 -0.76
CA PRO A 172 9.70 -5.32 0.07
C PRO A 172 8.25 -5.60 0.45
N MET A 173 7.92 -6.87 0.62
CA MET A 173 6.57 -7.29 1.01
C MET A 173 6.63 -8.26 2.18
N ILE A 174 5.75 -8.05 3.15
CA ILE A 174 5.41 -9.01 4.20
C ILE A 174 3.91 -9.28 4.05
N VAL A 175 3.57 -10.45 3.51
CA VAL A 175 2.19 -10.88 3.26
C VAL A 175 2.05 -12.35 3.65
N ASP A 176 0.84 -12.80 3.99
CA ASP A 176 0.62 -14.22 4.28
C ASP A 176 0.82 -15.08 3.02
N THR A 177 0.12 -14.69 1.95
CA THR A 177 0.20 -15.37 0.65
C THR A 177 0.33 -14.35 -0.47
N LEU A 178 1.33 -14.54 -1.34
CA LEU A 178 1.47 -13.82 -2.60
C LEU A 178 1.04 -14.72 -3.76
N ASN A 179 -0.04 -14.37 -4.43
CA ASN A 179 -0.48 -15.04 -5.66
C ASN A 179 -0.20 -14.14 -6.85
N MET A 180 0.66 -14.60 -7.75
CA MET A 180 0.96 -13.91 -9.00
C MET A 180 0.30 -14.60 -10.18
N ASN A 181 -0.42 -13.84 -10.98
CA ASN A 181 -1.12 -14.30 -12.17
C ASN A 181 -0.79 -13.41 -13.37
N GLY A 182 -0.98 -13.95 -14.57
CA GLY A 182 -0.66 -13.27 -15.83
C GLY A 182 0.73 -13.64 -16.37
N THR A 183 1.22 -12.86 -17.34
CA THR A 183 2.46 -13.15 -18.07
C THR A 183 3.62 -12.22 -17.72
N ALA A 184 3.41 -11.26 -16.83
CA ALA A 184 4.41 -10.24 -16.54
C ALA A 184 5.29 -10.54 -15.33
N THR A 185 6.35 -9.74 -15.22
CA THR A 185 7.29 -9.74 -14.10
C THR A 185 6.89 -8.68 -13.07
N LEU A 186 6.83 -9.08 -11.80
CA LEU A 186 6.82 -8.16 -10.66
C LEU A 186 8.27 -7.87 -10.24
N PHE A 187 8.67 -6.61 -10.26
CA PHE A 187 9.99 -6.20 -9.80
C PHE A 187 9.96 -5.93 -8.30
N VAL A 188 10.76 -6.69 -7.55
CA VAL A 188 10.94 -6.57 -6.10
C VAL A 188 12.38 -6.16 -5.84
N ASN A 189 12.61 -4.85 -5.78
CA ASN A 189 13.92 -4.29 -5.47
C ASN A 189 14.01 -3.93 -3.98
N LEU A 190 15.23 -3.94 -3.46
CA LEU A 190 15.55 -3.65 -2.05
C LEU A 190 16.65 -2.57 -1.95
N ASP A 191 16.68 -1.64 -2.91
CA ASP A 191 17.63 -0.53 -2.94
C ASP A 191 17.18 0.58 -1.99
N TRP A 192 17.38 0.32 -0.70
CA TRP A 192 17.01 1.24 0.36
C TRP A 192 17.88 2.49 0.38
N ASP A 193 19.10 2.45 -0.16
CA ASP A 193 19.98 3.63 -0.23
C ASP A 193 19.47 4.62 -1.28
N ASP A 194 19.23 4.15 -2.52
CA ASP A 194 18.76 5.00 -3.62
C ASP A 194 17.36 5.56 -3.36
N GLU A 195 16.49 4.80 -2.66
CA GLU A 195 15.17 5.26 -2.26
C GLU A 195 15.19 6.10 -0.96
N ASN A 196 16.38 6.53 -0.52
CA ASN A 196 16.59 7.42 0.63
C ASN A 196 15.98 6.85 1.92
N LEU A 197 16.11 5.55 2.15
CA LEU A 197 15.71 4.87 3.38
C LEU A 197 16.93 4.61 4.27
N GLY A 198 16.70 4.35 5.55
CA GLY A 198 17.76 3.84 6.43
C GLY A 198 18.01 2.36 6.12
N GLU A 199 19.20 1.85 6.43
CA GLU A 199 19.51 0.44 6.24
C GLU A 199 18.47 -0.42 6.97
N PRO A 200 17.76 -1.32 6.29
CA PRO A 200 16.83 -2.23 6.92
C PRO A 200 17.62 -3.36 7.57
N ILE A 201 18.31 -3.04 8.67
CA ILE A 201 19.15 -3.97 9.43
C ILE A 201 18.39 -5.24 9.91
N TYR A 202 17.06 -5.20 9.91
CA TYR A 202 16.18 -6.29 10.36
C TYR A 202 15.61 -7.16 9.22
N LEU A 203 15.46 -6.62 8.00
CA LEU A 203 15.06 -7.44 6.83
C LEU A 203 16.19 -8.39 6.39
N LYS A 204 17.42 -8.12 6.81
CA LYS A 204 18.57 -9.02 6.61
C LYS A 204 18.50 -10.31 7.42
N GLN A 205 17.61 -10.43 8.41
CA GLN A 205 17.64 -11.60 9.31
C GLN A 205 17.01 -12.85 8.69
N GLU A 206 15.89 -12.78 7.96
CA GLU A 206 15.39 -13.90 7.15
C GLU A 206 14.54 -13.41 5.96
N GLY A 207 14.88 -13.82 4.74
CA GLY A 207 14.03 -13.71 3.56
C GLY A 207 13.81 -15.11 2.99
N ARG A 208 12.60 -15.66 3.13
CA ARG A 208 12.21 -16.93 2.51
C ARG A 208 11.08 -16.66 1.53
N VAL A 209 11.40 -16.76 0.24
CA VAL A 209 10.41 -16.67 -0.84
C VAL A 209 9.97 -18.08 -1.19
N PHE A 210 8.72 -18.44 -0.90
CA PHE A 210 8.12 -19.68 -1.38
C PHE A 210 7.34 -19.39 -2.65
N VAL A 211 7.88 -19.80 -3.80
CA VAL A 211 7.16 -19.86 -5.07
C VAL A 211 6.72 -21.29 -5.26
N SER A 212 5.42 -21.58 -5.07
CA SER A 212 4.83 -22.83 -5.54
C SER A 212 4.25 -22.59 -6.93
N GLN A 213 4.75 -23.35 -7.91
CA GLN A 213 4.23 -23.38 -9.28
C GLN A 213 3.24 -24.53 -9.43
#